data_AF-A0A7C3JR68-F1
#
_entry.id   AF-A0A7C3JR68-F1
#
_cell.length_a   1.000
_cell.length_b   1.000
_cell.length_c   1.000
_cell.angle_alpha   90.00
_cell.angle_beta   90.00
_cell.angle_gamma   90.00
#
_symmetry.space_group_name_H-M   'P 1'
#
loop_
_entity.id
_entity.type
_entity.pdbx_description
1 polymer ?
#
loop_
_entity_poly.entity_id
_entity_poly.type
_entity_poly.pdbx_seq_one_letter_code
_entity_poly.pdbx_strand_id
1 'polypeptide(L)'
;MTFLWPEALWILLIVPVLVAVYFRLLRRQRQTALRYASLSMVKEALGTGQKIRRHVPPLLFLIALIALILATARPAAVVTLPSQHQTIILAMDVSGSMRATDVHPNRLAAAQAAAKAFVAEQPSNVRIGVVSFAGTAAVVQVPTYRRDDIIGAIDRFQL
;
A
#
# COMPACT_ATOMS: atom_id res chain seq x y z
N MET A 1 -7.58 -5.39 -2.24
CA MET A 1 -8.31 -4.11 -2.21
C MET A 1 -9.18 -4.12 -0.96
N THR A 2 -8.99 -3.15 -0.07
CA THR A 2 -9.76 -2.98 1.17
C THR A 2 -10.32 -1.57 1.22
N PHE A 3 -11.47 -1.38 1.87
CA PHE A 3 -11.98 -0.04 2.17
C PHE A 3 -11.48 0.35 3.56
N LEU A 4 -10.91 1.54 3.70
CA LEU A 4 -10.46 2.02 5.01
C LEU A 4 -11.64 2.39 5.91
N TRP A 5 -12.74 2.88 5.31
CA TRP A 5 -13.96 3.27 6.03
C TRP A 5 -15.17 2.55 5.43
N PRO A 6 -15.33 1.23 5.69
CA PRO A 6 -16.42 0.44 5.11
C PRO A 6 -17.80 0.94 5.55
N GLU A 7 -17.91 1.52 6.75
CA GLU A 7 -19.18 2.06 7.26
C GLU A 7 -19.75 3.21 6.43
N ALA A 8 -18.90 3.93 5.67
CA ALA A 8 -19.37 4.98 4.77
C ALA A 8 -20.28 4.43 3.66
N LEU A 9 -20.19 3.13 3.34
CA LEU A 9 -21.03 2.48 2.33
C LEU A 9 -22.51 2.39 2.74
N TRP A 10 -22.83 2.47 4.04
CA TRP A 10 -24.23 2.52 4.50
C TRP A 10 -24.97 3.75 3.96
N ILE A 11 -24.27 4.85 3.68
CA ILE A 11 -24.81 6.06 3.07
C ILE A 11 -25.40 5.77 1.68
N LEU A 12 -24.96 4.71 1.00
CA LEU A 12 -25.50 4.29 -0.29
C LEU A 12 -27.00 3.92 -0.20
N LEU A 13 -27.53 3.57 0.98
CA LEU A 13 -28.96 3.36 1.19
C LEU A 13 -29.82 4.61 0.94
N ILE A 14 -29.23 5.81 0.93
CA ILE A 14 -29.92 7.06 0.58
C ILE A 14 -30.26 7.10 -0.92
N VAL A 15 -29.47 6.44 -1.77
CA VAL A 15 -29.66 6.42 -3.24
C VAL A 15 -31.04 5.87 -3.64
N PRO A 16 -31.49 4.67 -3.20
CA PRO A 16 -32.83 4.18 -3.54
C PRO A 16 -33.95 5.07 -2.99
N VAL A 17 -33.75 5.72 -1.84
CA VAL A 17 -34.71 6.69 -1.28
C VAL A 17 -34.84 7.90 -2.20
N LEU A 18 -33.73 8.47 -2.66
CA LEU A 18 -33.73 9.60 -3.61
C LEU A 18 -34.42 9.24 -4.93
N VAL A 19 -34.18 8.03 -5.45
CA VAL A 19 -34.84 7.52 -6.65
C VAL A 19 -36.36 7.38 -6.43
N ALA A 20 -36.79 6.83 -5.29
CA ALA A 20 -38.20 6.71 -4.95
C ALA A 20 -38.89 8.08 -4.81
N VAL A 21 -38.24 9.04 -4.13
CA VAL A 21 -38.71 10.43 -4.00
C VAL A 21 -38.82 11.08 -5.38
N TYR A 22 -37.83 10.91 -6.24
CA TYR A 22 -37.83 11.44 -7.60
C TYR A 22 -39.05 10.93 -8.39
N PHE A 23 -39.30 9.61 -8.40
CA PHE A 23 -40.48 9.05 -9.07
C PHE A 23 -41.79 9.52 -8.44
N ARG A 24 -41.85 9.67 -7.11
CA ARG A 24 -43.05 10.19 -6.40
C ARG A 24 -43.35 11.64 -6.80
N LEU A 25 -42.32 12.49 -6.87
CA LEU A 25 -42.44 13.88 -7.33
C LEU A 25 -42.92 13.94 -8.79
N LEU A 26 -42.37 13.08 -9.65
CA LEU A 26 -42.75 13.00 -11.06
C LEU A 26 -44.20 12.52 -11.25
N ARG A 27 -44.65 11.57 -10.43
CA ARG A 27 -46.05 11.09 -10.40
C ARG A 27 -46.99 12.17 -9.89
N ARG A 28 -46.62 12.90 -8.83
CA ARG A 28 -47.41 14.01 -8.28
C ARG A 28 -47.56 15.15 -9.28
N GLN A 29 -46.49 15.58 -9.93
CA GLN A 29 -46.56 16.64 -10.96
C GLN A 29 -47.48 16.24 -12.12
N ARG A 30 -47.48 14.97 -12.54
CA ARG A 30 -48.42 14.49 -13.56
C ARG A 30 -49.88 14.57 -13.10
N GLN A 31 -50.17 14.24 -11.83
CA GLN A 31 -51.54 14.29 -11.29
C GLN A 31 -52.03 15.73 -11.12
N THR A 32 -51.17 16.66 -10.67
CA THR A 32 -51.52 18.08 -10.57
C THR A 32 -51.70 18.71 -11.95
N ALA A 33 -50.85 18.38 -12.93
CA ALA A 33 -50.99 18.86 -14.32
C ALA A 33 -52.26 18.35 -15.04
N LEU A 34 -52.86 17.25 -14.58
CA LEU A 34 -54.14 16.75 -15.10
C LEU A 34 -55.36 17.47 -14.49
N ARG A 35 -55.21 18.12 -13.33
CA ARG A 35 -56.29 18.87 -12.66
C ARG A 35 -56.45 20.31 -13.17
N TYR A 36 -55.43 20.87 -13.81
CA TYR A 36 -55.53 22.16 -14.49
C TYR A 36 -55.82 21.92 -15.98
N ALA A 37 -57.11 21.94 -16.30
CA ALA A 37 -57.63 21.84 -17.65
C ALA A 37 -57.17 23.04 -18.51
N SER A 38 -56.12 22.86 -19.33
CA SER A 38 -55.82 23.68 -20.54
C SER A 38 -54.47 23.36 -21.23
N LEU A 39 -53.92 22.14 -21.12
CA LEU A 39 -52.58 21.83 -21.68
C LEU A 39 -52.59 20.88 -22.89
N SER A 40 -53.71 20.71 -23.60
CA SER A 40 -53.68 20.04 -24.91
C SER A 40 -52.71 20.74 -25.87
N MET A 41 -52.60 22.08 -25.82
CA MET A 41 -51.63 22.85 -26.62
C MET A 41 -50.17 22.69 -26.19
N VAL A 42 -49.87 22.45 -24.90
CA VAL A 42 -48.48 22.30 -24.43
C VAL A 42 -47.96 20.87 -24.58
N LYS A 43 -48.86 19.88 -24.53
CA LYS A 43 -48.52 18.47 -24.75
C LYS A 43 -48.12 18.19 -26.20
N GLU A 44 -48.61 18.99 -27.14
CA GLU A 44 -48.31 18.91 -28.58
C GLU A 44 -46.98 19.61 -28.93
N ALA A 45 -46.57 20.61 -28.15
CA ALA A 45 -45.27 21.29 -28.29
C ALA A 45 -44.09 20.55 -27.64
N LEU A 46 -44.34 19.67 -26.65
CA LEU A 46 -43.30 18.89 -25.97
C LEU A 46 -43.02 17.58 -26.73
N GLY A 47 -42.16 17.66 -27.74
CA GLY A 47 -41.70 16.50 -28.52
C GLY A 47 -41.19 15.36 -27.63
N THR A 48 -41.31 14.12 -28.12
CA THR A 48 -40.91 12.88 -27.40
C THR A 48 -39.49 12.93 -26.82
N GLY A 49 -38.57 13.67 -27.43
CA GLY A 49 -37.19 13.86 -26.96
C GLY A 49 -37.03 14.62 -25.63
N GLN A 50 -37.96 15.51 -25.25
CA GLN A 50 -37.92 16.23 -23.97
C GLN A 50 -38.17 15.30 -22.77
N LYS A 51 -38.81 14.14 -23.00
CA LYS A 51 -39.09 13.16 -21.93
C LYS A 51 -37.84 12.43 -21.44
N ILE A 52 -36.81 12.25 -22.28
CA ILE A 52 -35.54 11.62 -21.88
C ILE A 52 -34.56 12.67 -21.36
N ARG A 53 -34.46 13.83 -22.03
CA ARG A 53 -33.54 14.92 -21.62
C ARG A 53 -33.79 15.42 -20.20
N ARG A 54 -35.05 15.41 -19.73
CA ARG A 54 -35.38 15.78 -18.33
C ARG A 54 -34.81 14.84 -17.26
N HIS A 55 -34.43 13.61 -17.63
CA HIS A 55 -33.86 12.63 -16.72
C HIS A 55 -32.32 12.67 -16.68
N VAL A 56 -31.69 13.36 -17.64
CA VAL A 56 -30.22 13.42 -17.74
C VAL A 56 -29.59 14.13 -16.53
N PRO A 57 -30.01 15.35 -16.13
CA PRO A 57 -29.42 16.01 -14.95
C PRO A 57 -29.56 15.21 -13.64
N PRO A 58 -30.73 14.67 -13.25
CA PRO A 58 -30.84 13.90 -12.01
C PRO A 58 -30.09 12.56 -12.08
N LEU A 59 -29.98 11.94 -13.27
CA LEU A 59 -29.17 10.73 -13.44
C LEU A 59 -27.67 11.04 -13.24
N LEU A 60 -27.16 12.11 -13.85
CA LEU A 60 -25.77 12.54 -13.67
C LEU A 60 -25.48 12.90 -12.21
N PHE A 61 -26.40 13.58 -11.55
CA PHE A 61 -26.29 13.87 -10.11
C PHE A 61 -26.23 12.59 -9.29
N LEU A 62 -27.05 11.59 -9.59
CA LEU A 62 -27.06 10.32 -8.89
C LEU A 62 -25.73 9.56 -9.07
N ILE A 63 -25.21 9.53 -10.29
CA ILE A 63 -23.91 8.92 -10.59
C ILE A 63 -22.79 9.64 -9.84
N ALA A 64 -22.78 10.98 -9.84
CA ALA A 64 -21.80 11.78 -9.13
C ALA A 64 -21.87 11.53 -7.60
N LEU A 65 -23.08 11.41 -7.05
CA LEU A 65 -23.29 11.10 -5.63
C LEU A 65 -22.78 9.70 -5.28
N ILE A 66 -23.07 8.69 -6.11
CA ILE A 66 -22.55 7.32 -5.91
C ILE A 66 -21.02 7.31 -5.96
N ALA A 67 -20.43 7.99 -6.95
CA ALA A 67 -18.98 8.11 -7.06
C ALA A 67 -18.35 8.79 -5.84
N LEU A 68 -18.99 9.85 -5.32
CA LEU A 68 -18.58 10.52 -4.10
C LEU A 68 -18.62 9.58 -2.89
N ILE A 69 -19.69 8.81 -2.71
CA ILE A 69 -19.83 7.84 -1.59
C ILE A 69 -18.79 6.72 -1.70
N LEU A 70 -18.49 6.24 -2.91
CA LEU A 70 -17.44 5.23 -3.11
C LEU A 70 -16.05 5.80 -2.82
N ALA A 71 -15.80 7.06 -3.20
CA ALA A 71 -14.54 7.74 -2.90
C ALA A 71 -14.35 7.99 -1.40
N THR A 72 -15.42 8.33 -0.67
CA THR A 72 -15.34 8.53 0.79
C THR A 72 -15.07 7.25 1.55
N ALA A 73 -15.49 6.08 1.04
CA ALA A 73 -15.13 4.78 1.61
C ALA A 73 -13.62 4.47 1.53
N ARG A 74 -12.84 5.31 0.81
CA ARG A 74 -11.38 5.23 0.66
C ARG A 74 -10.92 3.82 0.23
N PRO A 75 -11.20 3.42 -1.04
CA PRO A 75 -10.66 2.19 -1.58
C PRO A 75 -9.13 2.25 -1.61
N ALA A 76 -8.49 1.31 -0.92
CA ALA A 76 -7.06 1.18 -0.84
C ALA A 76 -6.61 -0.20 -1.35
N ALA A 77 -5.50 -0.22 -2.07
CA ALA A 77 -4.80 -1.44 -2.42
C ALA A 77 -3.43 -1.41 -1.77
N VAL A 78 -3.18 -2.35 -0.86
CA VAL A 78 -1.83 -2.62 -0.41
C VAL A 78 -1.14 -3.38 -1.54
N VAL A 79 -0.23 -2.71 -2.24
CA VAL A 79 0.64 -3.35 -3.22
C VAL A 79 1.93 -3.69 -2.50
N THR A 80 2.10 -4.96 -2.15
CA THR A 80 3.37 -5.47 -1.65
C THR A 80 4.34 -5.55 -2.83
N LEU A 81 5.19 -4.54 -3.00
CA LEU A 81 6.33 -4.67 -3.90
C LEU A 81 7.27 -5.73 -3.29
N PRO A 82 7.71 -6.72 -4.06
CA PRO A 82 8.78 -7.62 -3.63
C PRO A 82 10.08 -6.81 -3.57
N SER A 83 10.30 -6.10 -2.46
CA SER A 83 11.59 -5.56 -2.11
C SER A 83 12.47 -6.76 -1.73
N GLN A 84 13.17 -7.34 -2.71
CA GLN A 84 14.20 -8.35 -2.47
C GLN A 84 15.47 -7.72 -1.88
N HIS A 85 15.34 -6.85 -0.87
CA HIS A 85 16.49 -6.35 -0.14
C HIS A 85 16.93 -7.40 0.88
N GLN A 86 17.61 -8.44 0.40
CA GLN A 86 18.25 -9.41 1.25
C GLN A 86 19.36 -8.71 2.03
N THR A 87 19.17 -8.62 3.35
CA THR A 87 20.09 -7.94 4.25
C THR A 87 20.55 -8.97 5.28
N ILE A 88 21.85 -9.25 5.29
CA ILE A 88 22.48 -10.22 6.18
C ILE A 88 23.31 -9.46 7.21
N ILE A 89 23.17 -9.81 8.48
CA ILE A 89 24.00 -9.27 9.55
C ILE A 89 24.94 -10.37 10.01
N LEU A 90 26.23 -10.16 9.78
CA LEU A 90 27.28 -11.03 10.26
C LEU A 90 27.67 -10.60 11.68
N ALA A 91 27.28 -11.40 12.68
CA ALA A 91 27.69 -11.21 14.06
C ALA A 91 28.97 -12.02 14.33
N MET A 92 30.06 -11.35 14.66
CA MET A 92 31.36 -11.97 14.93
C MET A 92 31.74 -11.83 16.40
N ASP A 93 32.06 -12.95 17.04
CA ASP A 93 32.61 -12.97 18.40
C ASP A 93 34.05 -12.47 18.37
N VAL A 94 34.38 -11.50 19.23
CA VAL A 94 35.74 -10.97 19.44
C VAL A 94 36.16 -11.08 20.92
N SER A 95 35.53 -11.98 21.66
CA SER A 95 35.85 -12.25 23.07
C SER A 95 37.20 -12.96 23.22
N GLY A 96 37.73 -12.97 24.45
CA GLY A 96 39.01 -13.61 24.77
C GLY A 96 39.08 -15.09 24.39
N SER A 97 37.94 -15.80 24.34
CA SER A 97 37.88 -17.21 23.91
C SER A 97 38.30 -17.42 22.45
N MET A 98 38.20 -16.38 21.61
CA MET A 98 38.57 -16.44 20.20
C MET A 98 40.08 -16.43 19.96
N ARG A 99 40.90 -16.25 21.02
CA ARG A 99 42.35 -16.42 20.98
C ARG A 99 42.78 -17.89 20.96
N ALA A 100 41.87 -18.82 21.26
CA ALA A 100 42.16 -20.24 21.29
C ALA A 100 42.68 -20.74 19.92
N THR A 101 43.63 -21.67 19.96
CA THR A 101 44.34 -22.23 18.79
C THR A 101 43.91 -23.66 18.48
N ASP A 102 42.76 -24.09 19.00
CA ASP A 102 42.13 -25.37 18.67
C ASP A 102 41.63 -25.40 17.21
N VAL A 103 41.49 -24.22 16.59
CA VAL A 103 41.40 -24.04 15.14
C VAL A 103 42.62 -23.23 14.69
N HIS A 104 43.35 -23.72 13.69
CA HIS A 104 44.54 -23.05 13.18
C HIS A 104 44.18 -21.81 12.34
N PRO A 105 44.90 -20.67 12.46
CA PRO A 105 45.93 -20.38 13.47
C PRO A 105 45.36 -20.00 14.85
N ASN A 106 44.19 -19.36 14.88
CA ASN A 106 43.32 -19.22 16.06
C ASN A 106 41.87 -19.08 15.59
N ARG A 107 40.91 -19.22 16.52
CA ARG A 107 39.48 -19.13 16.21
C ARG A 107 39.09 -17.81 15.54
N LEU A 108 39.64 -16.66 15.95
CA LEU A 108 39.32 -15.39 15.31
C LEU A 108 39.76 -15.35 13.85
N ALA A 109 41.01 -15.74 13.56
CA ALA A 109 41.54 -15.75 12.21
C ALA A 109 40.77 -16.72 11.31
N ALA A 110 40.39 -17.89 11.84
CA ALA A 110 39.53 -18.84 11.15
C ALA A 110 38.13 -18.25 10.87
N ALA A 111 37.53 -17.56 11.85
CA ALA A 111 36.25 -16.88 11.69
C ALA A 111 36.33 -15.73 10.68
N GLN A 112 37.41 -14.94 10.66
CA GLN A 112 37.65 -13.90 9.65
C GLN A 112 37.75 -14.51 8.24
N ALA A 113 38.47 -15.63 8.08
CA ALA A 113 38.57 -16.32 6.79
C ALA A 113 37.21 -16.85 6.31
N ALA A 114 36.47 -17.51 7.20
CA ALA A 114 35.12 -18.02 6.90
C ALA A 114 34.14 -16.89 6.56
N ALA A 115 34.18 -15.78 7.30
CA ALA A 115 33.37 -14.60 7.05
C ALA A 115 33.66 -13.99 5.67
N LYS A 116 34.93 -13.87 5.28
CA LYS A 116 35.30 -13.36 3.96
C LYS A 116 34.85 -14.28 2.83
N ALA A 117 35.02 -15.59 2.98
CA ALA A 117 34.54 -16.58 2.01
C ALA A 117 33.00 -16.47 1.84
N PHE A 118 32.27 -16.40 2.95
CA PHE A 118 30.82 -16.20 2.93
C PHE A 118 30.41 -14.93 2.20
N VAL A 119 31.07 -13.80 2.46
CA VAL A 119 30.81 -12.51 1.81
C VAL A 119 31.06 -12.55 0.30
N ALA A 120 32.09 -13.29 -0.13
CA ALA A 120 32.43 -13.47 -1.54
C ALA A 120 31.41 -14.34 -2.30
N GLU A 121 30.80 -15.32 -1.64
CA GLU A 121 29.78 -16.20 -2.22
C GLU A 121 28.39 -15.54 -2.33
N GLN A 122 28.16 -14.42 -1.62
CA GLN A 122 26.85 -13.76 -1.65
C GLN A 122 26.58 -13.01 -2.97
N PRO A 123 25.38 -13.14 -3.55
CA PRO A 123 24.96 -12.36 -4.71
C PRO A 123 25.10 -10.84 -4.51
N SER A 124 25.37 -10.09 -5.58
CA SER A 124 25.62 -8.64 -5.53
C SER A 124 24.43 -7.80 -5.03
N ASN A 125 23.21 -8.33 -5.08
CA ASN A 125 21.99 -7.70 -4.58
C ASN A 125 21.76 -7.90 -3.07
N VAL A 126 22.69 -8.56 -2.37
CA VAL A 126 22.64 -8.74 -0.91
C VAL A 126 23.44 -7.64 -0.21
N ARG A 127 22.81 -6.96 0.75
CA ARG A 127 23.49 -6.05 1.69
C ARG A 127 24.03 -6.86 2.86
N ILE A 128 25.26 -6.59 3.26
CA ILE A 128 25.86 -7.26 4.42
C ILE A 128 26.33 -6.19 5.40
N GLY A 129 25.94 -6.33 6.66
CA GLY A 129 26.45 -5.56 7.79
C GLY A 129 27.27 -6.45 8.71
N VAL A 130 28.19 -5.85 9.46
CA VAL A 130 29.06 -6.57 10.41
C VAL A 130 28.89 -5.98 11.80
N VAL A 131 28.63 -6.85 12.76
CA VAL A 131 28.52 -6.55 14.19
C VAL A 131 29.57 -7.36 14.92
N SER A 132 30.40 -6.71 15.74
CA SER A 132 31.25 -7.43 16.69
C SER A 132 30.51 -7.58 18.01
N PHE A 133 30.74 -8.68 18.71
CA PHE A 133 30.25 -8.86 20.07
C PHE A 133 31.30 -9.52 20.96
N ALA A 134 31.36 -9.04 22.20
CA ALA A 134 32.08 -9.66 23.32
C ALA A 134 31.33 -9.30 24.61
N GLY A 135 31.90 -8.46 25.49
CA GLY A 135 31.17 -7.90 26.63
C GLY A 135 30.05 -6.94 26.24
N THR A 136 30.17 -6.29 25.09
CA THR A 136 29.14 -5.46 24.45
C THR A 136 29.11 -5.75 22.95
N ALA A 137 28.02 -5.35 22.29
CA ALA A 137 27.88 -5.44 20.83
C ALA A 137 28.05 -4.05 20.19
N ALA A 138 28.77 -4.00 19.07
CA ALA A 138 28.98 -2.78 18.31
C ALA A 138 28.79 -3.03 16.81
N VAL A 139 28.13 -2.11 16.11
CA VAL A 139 28.05 -2.13 14.65
C VAL A 139 29.37 -1.61 14.10
N VAL A 140 30.09 -2.46 13.38
CA VAL A 140 31.42 -2.16 12.83
C VAL A 140 31.32 -1.75 11.36
N GLN A 141 30.32 -2.32 10.66
CA GLN A 141 29.95 -1.95 9.30
C GLN A 141 28.43 -1.96 9.14
N VAL A 142 27.87 -0.82 8.75
CA VAL A 142 26.45 -0.69 8.40
C VAL A 142 26.18 -1.50 7.12
N PRO A 143 24.99 -2.13 6.96
CA PRO A 143 24.66 -2.91 5.77
C PRO A 143 24.94 -2.18 4.46
N THR A 144 25.85 -2.72 3.67
CA THR A 144 26.29 -2.14 2.39
C THR A 144 26.38 -3.22 1.31
N TYR A 145 26.33 -2.81 0.05
CA TYR A 145 26.61 -3.69 -1.10
C TYR A 145 28.12 -3.77 -1.39
N ARG A 146 28.91 -2.82 -0.88
CA ARG A 146 30.36 -2.73 -1.15
C ARG A 146 31.12 -3.79 -0.35
N ARG A 147 31.60 -4.82 -1.05
CA ARG A 147 32.30 -5.97 -0.46
C ARG A 147 33.63 -5.57 0.19
N ASP A 148 34.33 -4.60 -0.39
CA ASP A 148 35.61 -4.10 0.15
C ASP A 148 35.44 -3.47 1.54
N ASP A 149 34.38 -2.69 1.76
CA ASP A 149 34.08 -2.07 3.05
C ASP A 149 33.81 -3.14 4.12
N ILE A 150 33.13 -4.23 3.74
CA ILE A 150 32.81 -5.36 4.62
C ILE A 150 34.08 -6.15 4.96
N ILE A 151 34.89 -6.48 3.96
CA ILE A 151 36.15 -7.23 4.14
C ILE A 151 37.12 -6.41 5.00
N GLY A 152 37.26 -5.11 4.73
CA GLY A 152 38.07 -4.20 5.52
C GLY A 152 37.56 -4.03 6.95
N ALA A 153 36.25 -4.15 7.19
CA ALA A 153 35.70 -4.18 8.55
C ALA A 153 36.06 -5.47 9.31
N ILE A 154 36.01 -6.63 8.63
CA ILE A 154 36.39 -7.92 9.22
C ILE A 154 37.89 -7.93 9.57
N ASP A 155 38.74 -7.36 8.72
CA ASP A 155 40.20 -7.30 8.92
C ASP A 155 40.64 -6.43 10.11
N ARG A 156 39.80 -5.49 10.51
CA ARG A 156 40.06 -4.64 11.68
C ARG A 156 39.84 -5.35 13.01
N PHE A 157 39.29 -6.57 13.02
CA PHE A 157 39.18 -7.33 14.26
C PHE A 157 40.54 -7.80 14.73
N GLN A 158 40.87 -7.39 15.95
CA GLN A 158 42.10 -7.72 16.66
C GLN A 158 41.71 -8.15 18.07
N LEU A 159 42.51 -9.06 18.64
CA LEU A 159 42.31 -9.57 19.99
C LEU A 159 43.18 -8.87 21.01
#